data_AF-A0A951G4A3-F1
#
_entry.id   AF-A0A951G4A3-F1
#
_cell.length_a   1.000
_cell.length_b   1.000
_cell.length_c   1.000
_cell.angle_alpha   90.00
_cell.angle_beta   90.00
_cell.angle_gamma   90.00
#
_symmetry.space_group_name_H-M   'P 1'
#
loop_
_entity.id
_entity.type
_entity.pdbx_description
1 polymer ?
#
loop_
_entity_poly.entity_id
_entity_poly.type
_entity_poly.pdbx_seq_one_letter_code
_entity_poly.pdbx_strand_id
1 'polypeptide(L)'
;MAYYPVEFVDRVRLIKRLQEERFMPLRVIRELIGSDAERTMRMIVLEDRILERAIEARETGRISRAKVRETYDLPQNVLDRLEQLGVLAPNARGYDRDDVAIIEAISRFRAGGYEEAIGFTVYDTLRYRDALEPLVDEEVRVLLDRLAGKVDVDRAVQIISSGAEPLRELIGAMHSKLLLAALRRARGRVGYTD
;
A
#
# COMPACT_ATOMS: atom_id res chain seq x y z
N MET A 1 -49.18 14.80 1.46
CA MET A 1 -47.80 14.92 1.98
C MET A 1 -47.05 13.69 1.49
N ALA A 2 -46.11 13.84 0.55
CA ALA A 2 -45.39 12.69 0.01
C ALA A 2 -44.37 12.22 1.06
N TYR A 3 -44.65 11.08 1.70
CA TYR A 3 -43.73 10.44 2.63
C TYR A 3 -42.62 9.81 1.80
N TYR A 4 -41.42 10.40 1.84
CA TYR A 4 -40.25 9.78 1.23
C TYR A 4 -39.76 8.63 2.15
N PRO A 5 -39.57 7.42 1.61
CA PRO A 5 -38.95 6.31 2.34
C PRO A 5 -37.58 6.70 2.90
N VAL A 6 -37.22 6.16 4.07
CA VAL A 6 -35.92 6.41 4.75
C VAL A 6 -34.73 6.09 3.83
N GLU A 7 -34.90 5.10 2.95
CA GLU A 7 -33.94 4.69 1.91
C GLU A 7 -33.48 5.85 1.00
N PHE A 8 -34.34 6.85 0.75
CA PHE A 8 -33.98 8.03 -0.04
C PHE A 8 -33.05 8.98 0.72
N VAL A 9 -33.15 9.04 2.06
CA VAL A 9 -32.28 9.89 2.89
C VAL A 9 -30.85 9.35 2.86
N ASP A 10 -30.69 8.03 2.98
CA ASP A 10 -29.37 7.38 2.94
C ASP A 10 -28.71 7.55 1.56
N ARG A 11 -29.51 7.46 0.49
CA ARG A 11 -29.04 7.71 -0.88
C ARG A 11 -28.59 9.15 -1.11
N VAL A 12 -29.31 10.14 -0.56
CA VAL A 12 -28.92 11.56 -0.68
C VAL A 12 -27.67 11.87 0.14
N ARG A 13 -27.52 11.29 1.34
CA ARG A 13 -26.29 11.40 2.13
C ARG A 13 -25.08 10.82 1.42
N LEU A 14 -25.24 9.68 0.75
CA LEU A 14 -24.19 9.08 -0.07
C LEU A 14 -23.76 9.99 -1.22
N ILE A 15 -24.73 10.50 -1.99
CA ILE A 15 -24.45 11.40 -3.12
C ILE A 15 -23.68 12.64 -2.63
N LYS A 16 -24.09 13.23 -1.51
CA LYS A 16 -23.37 14.36 -0.91
C LYS A 16 -21.95 14.01 -0.52
N ARG A 17 -21.72 12.87 0.16
CA ARG A 17 -20.37 12.43 0.53
C ARG A 17 -19.47 12.24 -0.69
N LEU A 18 -19.99 11.58 -1.73
CA LEU A 18 -19.27 11.37 -3.00
C LEU A 18 -18.94 12.69 -3.72
N GLN A 19 -19.78 13.72 -3.59
CA GLN A 19 -19.53 15.04 -4.16
C GLN A 19 -18.56 15.88 -3.32
N GLU A 20 -18.69 15.87 -1.99
CA GLU A 20 -17.94 16.76 -1.09
C GLU A 20 -16.56 16.21 -0.74
N GLU A 21 -16.43 14.91 -0.54
CA GLU A 21 -15.17 14.28 -0.10
C GLU A 21 -14.38 13.65 -1.27
N ARG A 22 -15.08 13.17 -2.29
CA ARG A 22 -14.47 12.50 -3.47
C ARG A 22 -14.60 13.29 -4.78
N PHE A 23 -15.19 14.49 -4.74
CA PHE A 23 -15.33 15.41 -5.87
C PHE A 23 -15.91 14.79 -7.15
N MET A 24 -16.77 13.77 -7.01
CA MET A 24 -17.30 13.03 -8.15
C MET A 24 -18.42 13.78 -8.87
N PRO A 25 -18.43 13.86 -10.22
CA PRO A 25 -19.56 14.41 -10.97
C PRO A 25 -20.84 13.57 -10.82
N LEU A 26 -22.01 14.21 -10.79
CA LEU A 26 -23.32 13.54 -10.63
C LEU A 26 -23.59 12.42 -11.65
N ARG A 27 -23.02 12.53 -12.85
CA ARG A 27 -23.12 11.50 -13.89
C ARG A 27 -22.42 10.21 -13.49
N VAL A 28 -21.20 10.31 -12.94
CA VAL A 28 -20.39 9.19 -12.45
C VAL A 28 -21.06 8.55 -11.24
N ILE A 29 -21.57 9.38 -10.32
CA ILE A 29 -22.33 8.92 -9.15
C ILE A 29 -23.60 8.15 -9.58
N ARG A 30 -24.31 8.64 -10.60
CA ARG A 30 -25.50 7.96 -11.14
C ARG A 30 -25.16 6.58 -11.72
N GLU A 31 -24.05 6.46 -12.43
CA GLU A 31 -23.56 5.20 -13.00
C GLU A 31 -23.14 4.21 -11.90
N LEU A 32 -22.43 4.69 -10.86
CA LEU A 32 -22.06 3.90 -9.67
C LEU A 32 -23.27 3.36 -8.89
N ILE A 33 -24.28 4.20 -8.67
CA ILE A 33 -25.46 3.84 -7.87
C ILE A 33 -26.47 3.01 -8.68
N GLY A 34 -26.40 3.04 -10.02
CA GLY A 34 -27.39 2.42 -10.91
C GLY A 34 -27.41 0.88 -10.89
N SER A 35 -26.36 0.23 -10.40
CA SER A 35 -26.18 -1.23 -10.45
C SER A 35 -26.45 -1.94 -9.11
N ASP A 36 -26.09 -1.33 -7.97
CA ASP A 36 -26.47 -1.73 -6.60
C ASP A 36 -26.04 -0.63 -5.62
N ALA A 37 -26.98 0.26 -5.28
CA ALA A 37 -26.72 1.42 -4.43
C ALA A 37 -26.24 1.04 -3.02
N GLU A 38 -26.82 -0.02 -2.44
CA GLU A 38 -26.54 -0.43 -1.06
C GLU A 38 -25.16 -1.07 -0.96
N ARG A 39 -24.80 -1.91 -1.95
CA ARG A 39 -23.44 -2.47 -2.03
C ARG A 39 -22.38 -1.40 -2.24
N THR A 40 -22.65 -0.43 -3.12
CA THR A 40 -21.75 0.71 -3.35
C THR A 40 -21.54 1.55 -2.09
N MET A 41 -22.61 1.81 -1.32
CA MET A 41 -22.51 2.47 -0.01
C MET A 41 -21.61 1.72 0.95
N ARG A 42 -21.79 0.40 1.07
CA ARG A 42 -20.97 -0.44 1.97
C ARG A 42 -19.49 -0.43 1.57
N MET A 43 -19.19 -0.44 0.28
CA MET A 43 -17.80 -0.34 -0.22
C MET A 43 -17.15 0.98 0.19
N ILE A 44 -17.82 2.11 -0.04
CA ILE A 44 -17.27 3.44 0.28
C ILE A 44 -17.01 3.57 1.78
N VAL A 45 -17.98 3.18 2.62
CA VAL A 45 -17.81 3.24 4.08
C VAL A 45 -16.67 2.33 4.54
N LEU A 46 -16.52 1.16 3.93
CA LEU A 46 -15.41 0.26 4.22
C LEU A 46 -14.06 0.89 3.83
N GLU A 47 -13.95 1.45 2.63
CA GLU A 47 -12.74 2.16 2.16
C GLU A 47 -12.34 3.30 3.09
N ASP A 48 -13.29 4.19 3.44
CA ASP A 48 -13.04 5.34 4.30
C ASP A 48 -12.51 4.89 5.68
N ARG A 49 -13.13 3.86 6.27
CA ARG A 49 -12.70 3.30 7.56
C ARG A 49 -11.35 2.58 7.52
N ILE A 50 -11.03 1.91 6.41
CA ILE A 50 -9.71 1.32 6.20
C ILE A 50 -8.65 2.42 6.12
N LEU A 51 -8.93 3.49 5.37
CA LEU A 51 -8.02 4.62 5.22
C LEU A 51 -7.76 5.31 6.55
N GLU A 52 -8.80 5.62 7.32
CA GLU A 52 -8.68 6.20 8.66
C GLU A 52 -7.79 5.34 9.56
N ARG A 53 -8.03 4.03 9.60
CA ARG A 53 -7.22 3.09 10.41
C ARG A 53 -5.79 2.97 9.93
N ALA A 54 -5.56 2.99 8.63
CA ALA A 54 -4.21 2.99 8.06
C ALA A 54 -3.44 4.26 8.46
N ILE A 55 -4.09 5.43 8.43
CA ILE A 55 -3.51 6.70 8.88
C ILE A 55 -3.18 6.65 10.37
N GLU A 56 -4.13 6.23 11.21
CA GLU A 56 -3.93 6.11 12.66
C GLU A 56 -2.75 5.18 12.99
N ALA A 57 -2.66 4.04 12.32
CA ALA A 57 -1.56 3.09 12.49
C ALA A 57 -0.20 3.71 12.13
N ARG A 58 -0.13 4.52 11.06
CA ARG A 58 1.10 5.20 10.61
C ARG A 58 1.51 6.37 11.49
N GLU A 59 0.57 7.00 12.19
CA GLU A 59 0.88 8.11 13.11
C GLU A 59 1.42 7.64 14.46
N THR A 60 1.27 6.37 14.79
CA THR A 60 1.71 5.81 16.07
C THR A 60 3.20 5.41 15.99
N GLY A 61 4.04 6.00 16.85
CA GLY A 61 5.44 5.57 16.99
C GLY A 61 6.40 6.04 15.89
N ARG A 62 6.12 7.18 15.23
CA ARG A 62 7.03 7.77 14.23
C ARG A 62 8.43 8.07 14.79
N ILE A 63 9.45 7.88 13.97
CA ILE A 63 10.85 8.13 14.31
C ILE A 63 11.34 9.40 13.61
N SER A 64 11.95 10.31 14.38
CA SER A 64 12.44 11.58 13.84
C SER A 64 13.56 11.38 12.82
N ARG A 65 13.70 12.34 11.88
CA ARG A 65 14.78 12.34 10.90
C ARG A 65 16.17 12.31 11.53
N ALA A 66 16.34 13.06 12.62
CA ALA A 66 17.59 13.08 13.38
C ALA A 66 17.90 11.69 13.97
N LYS A 67 16.89 11.00 14.53
CA LYS A 67 17.09 9.68 15.12
C LYS A 67 17.41 8.61 14.08
N VAL A 68 16.78 8.65 12.92
CA VAL A 68 17.11 7.76 11.79
C VAL A 68 18.58 7.94 11.37
N ARG A 69 19.04 9.18 11.22
CA ARG A 69 20.44 9.47 10.83
C ARG A 69 21.47 9.02 11.87
N GLU A 70 21.10 9.01 13.15
CA GLU A 70 21.95 8.51 14.23
C GLU A 70 22.00 6.97 14.23
N THR A 71 20.87 6.33 13.90
CA THR A 71 20.70 4.88 14.08
C THR A 71 21.16 4.08 12.87
N TYR A 72 20.99 4.62 11.66
CA TYR A 72 21.26 3.91 10.40
C TYR A 72 22.36 4.61 9.61
N ASP A 73 23.29 3.80 9.08
CA ASP A 73 24.37 4.28 8.23
C ASP A 73 23.86 4.50 6.79
N LEU A 74 23.08 5.56 6.60
CA LEU A 74 22.54 5.98 5.31
C LEU A 74 22.80 7.47 5.06
N PRO A 75 23.66 7.83 4.09
CA PRO A 75 23.84 9.20 3.62
C PRO A 75 22.55 9.97 3.38
N GLN A 76 22.57 11.26 3.74
CA GLN A 76 21.42 12.16 3.64
C GLN A 76 20.87 12.24 2.20
N ASN A 77 21.74 12.32 1.20
CA ASN A 77 21.35 12.40 -0.20
C ASN A 77 20.57 11.15 -0.67
N VAL A 78 20.83 9.98 -0.06
CA VAL A 78 20.09 8.75 -0.34
C VAL A 78 18.69 8.82 0.26
N LEU A 79 18.57 9.26 1.52
CA LEU A 79 17.27 9.48 2.17
C LEU A 79 16.42 10.48 1.38
N ASP A 80 17.00 11.65 1.07
CA ASP A 80 16.32 12.70 0.30
C ASP A 80 15.87 12.18 -1.06
N ARG A 81 16.68 11.32 -1.70
CA ARG A 81 16.31 10.73 -3.00
C ARG A 81 15.18 9.73 -2.86
N LEU A 82 15.18 8.87 -1.85
CA LEU A 82 14.10 7.92 -1.58
C LEU A 82 12.77 8.65 -1.28
N GLU A 83 12.82 9.78 -0.58
CA GLU A 83 11.66 10.66 -0.36
C GLU A 83 11.16 11.31 -1.65
N GLN A 84 12.06 11.91 -2.43
CA GLN A 84 11.71 12.51 -3.74
C GLN A 84 11.08 11.51 -4.69
N LEU A 85 11.57 10.27 -4.63
CA LEU A 85 11.07 9.18 -5.43
C LEU A 85 9.75 8.62 -4.91
N GLY A 86 9.28 8.99 -3.71
CA GLY A 86 8.05 8.47 -3.12
C GLY A 86 8.17 7.03 -2.61
N VAL A 87 9.40 6.55 -2.38
CA VAL A 87 9.65 5.26 -1.71
C VAL A 87 9.48 5.41 -0.19
N LEU A 88 9.87 6.56 0.34
CA LEU A 88 9.61 6.96 1.73
C LEU A 88 8.58 8.09 1.74
N ALA A 89 7.70 8.09 2.74
CA ALA A 89 6.65 9.08 2.91
C ALA A 89 6.65 9.72 4.32
N PRO A 90 7.76 10.36 4.75
CA PRO A 90 7.81 11.01 6.05
C PRO A 90 6.88 12.21 6.13
N ASN A 91 6.45 12.54 7.34
CA ASN A 91 5.77 13.80 7.64
C ASN A 91 6.61 14.70 8.56
N ALA A 92 6.03 15.78 9.09
CA ALA A 92 6.71 16.70 10.00
C ALA A 92 7.27 16.02 11.27
N ARG A 93 6.69 14.89 11.70
CA ARG A 93 7.14 14.10 12.86
C ARG A 93 8.20 13.06 12.50
N GLY A 94 8.49 12.87 11.22
CA GLY A 94 9.47 11.92 10.70
C GLY A 94 8.84 10.71 10.03
N TYR A 95 9.53 9.58 10.11
CA TYR A 95 9.27 8.35 9.38
C TYR A 95 8.30 7.44 10.15
N ASP A 96 7.38 6.79 9.44
CA ASP A 96 6.52 5.76 10.04
C ASP A 96 7.25 4.41 10.16
N ARG A 97 6.55 3.38 10.65
CA ARG A 97 7.12 2.04 10.84
C ARG A 97 7.60 1.41 9.53
N ASP A 98 6.87 1.60 8.44
CA ASP A 98 7.19 0.98 7.16
C ASP A 98 8.34 1.74 6.49
N ASP A 99 8.37 3.07 6.58
CA ASP A 99 9.53 3.88 6.18
C ASP A 99 10.82 3.41 6.88
N VAL A 100 10.77 3.21 8.20
CA VAL A 100 11.91 2.75 9.00
C VAL A 100 12.35 1.35 8.59
N ALA A 101 11.41 0.44 8.31
CA ALA A 101 11.73 -0.90 7.82
C ALA A 101 12.44 -0.87 6.46
N ILE A 102 12.03 0.02 5.55
CA ILE A 102 12.69 0.24 4.26
C ILE A 102 14.11 0.77 4.47
N ILE A 103 14.27 1.79 5.33
CA ILE A 103 15.59 2.39 5.63
C ILE A 103 16.53 1.35 6.23
N GLU A 104 16.05 0.56 7.18
CA GLU A 104 16.83 -0.50 7.82
C GLU A 104 17.26 -1.57 6.79
N ALA A 105 16.35 -2.01 5.92
CA ALA A 105 16.65 -2.97 4.87
C ALA A 105 17.75 -2.45 3.93
N ILE A 106 17.64 -1.20 3.47
CA ILE A 106 18.65 -0.58 2.59
C ILE A 106 19.99 -0.44 3.31
N SER A 107 20.00 -0.03 4.59
CA SER A 107 21.22 0.04 5.39
C SER A 107 21.92 -1.33 5.50
N ARG A 108 21.15 -2.41 5.74
CA ARG A 108 21.68 -3.78 5.76
C ARG A 108 22.23 -4.24 4.42
N PHE A 109 21.55 -3.93 3.31
CA PHE A 109 22.05 -4.24 1.97
C PHE A 109 23.43 -3.62 1.72
N ARG A 110 23.58 -2.33 2.06
CA ARG A 110 24.85 -1.62 1.90
C ARG A 110 25.96 -2.19 2.77
N ALA A 111 25.67 -2.49 4.05
CA ALA A 111 26.63 -3.17 4.93
C ALA A 111 27.03 -4.56 4.41
N GLY A 112 26.17 -5.22 3.63
CA GLY A 112 26.43 -6.48 2.95
C GLY A 112 27.18 -6.37 1.62
N GLY A 113 27.65 -5.18 1.23
CA GLY A 113 28.43 -4.94 0.02
C GLY A 113 27.60 -4.60 -1.23
N TYR A 114 26.28 -4.40 -1.10
CA TYR A 114 25.42 -3.91 -2.18
C TYR A 114 25.56 -2.40 -2.31
N GLU A 115 26.69 -1.96 -2.88
CA GLU A 115 27.04 -0.55 -3.03
C GLU A 115 26.81 -0.05 -4.46
N GLU A 116 26.67 1.27 -4.62
CA GLU A 116 26.52 1.92 -5.93
C GLU A 116 27.69 1.61 -6.86
N ALA A 117 28.89 1.39 -6.31
CA ALA A 117 30.10 1.05 -7.05
C ALA A 117 29.97 -0.26 -7.87
N ILE A 118 29.10 -1.18 -7.46
CA ILE A 118 28.82 -2.44 -8.18
C ILE A 118 27.43 -2.43 -8.85
N GLY A 119 26.81 -1.24 -8.96
CA GLY A 119 25.57 -1.03 -9.70
C GLY A 119 24.28 -1.12 -8.87
N PHE A 120 24.37 -1.32 -7.55
CA PHE A 120 23.19 -1.29 -6.67
C PHE A 120 22.87 0.14 -6.24
N THR A 121 21.78 0.69 -6.77
CA THR A 121 21.39 2.07 -6.58
C THR A 121 20.02 2.18 -5.93
N VAL A 122 19.65 3.37 -5.48
CA VAL A 122 18.26 3.68 -5.06
C VAL A 122 17.21 3.36 -6.13
N TYR A 123 17.59 3.26 -7.40
CA TYR A 123 16.71 2.87 -8.50
C TYR A 123 16.36 1.37 -8.48
N ASP A 124 17.12 0.54 -7.77
CA ASP A 124 16.74 -0.87 -7.58
C ASP A 124 15.51 -1.00 -6.68
N THR A 125 15.35 -0.10 -5.70
CA THR A 125 14.15 -0.04 -4.87
C THR A 125 12.92 0.37 -5.69
N LEU A 126 13.10 1.25 -6.68
CA LEU A 126 12.01 1.64 -7.59
C LEU A 126 11.48 0.45 -8.39
N ARG A 127 12.34 -0.47 -8.83
CA ARG A 127 11.91 -1.66 -9.57
C ARG A 127 10.93 -2.51 -8.76
N TYR A 128 11.16 -2.65 -7.45
CA TYR A 128 10.23 -3.35 -6.58
C TYR A 128 8.92 -2.59 -6.44
N ARG A 129 8.97 -1.28 -6.21
CA ARG A 129 7.75 -0.46 -6.10
C ARG A 129 6.92 -0.54 -7.37
N ASP A 130 7.52 -0.26 -8.53
CA ASP A 130 6.81 -0.22 -9.82
C ASP A 130 6.21 -1.60 -10.19
N ALA A 131 6.81 -2.69 -9.71
CA ALA A 131 6.26 -4.04 -9.87
C ALA A 131 5.18 -4.39 -8.83
N LEU A 132 5.28 -3.86 -7.62
CA LEU A 132 4.34 -4.14 -6.52
C LEU A 132 3.09 -3.26 -6.59
N GLU A 133 3.19 -2.03 -7.06
CA GLU A 133 2.05 -1.09 -7.16
C GLU A 133 0.84 -1.70 -7.89
N PRO A 134 0.95 -2.26 -9.11
CA PRO A 134 -0.20 -2.89 -9.77
C PRO A 134 -0.71 -4.13 -9.04
N LEU A 135 0.16 -4.85 -8.31
CA LEU A 135 -0.26 -6.00 -7.50
C LEU A 135 -1.08 -5.54 -6.30
N VAL A 136 -0.64 -4.50 -5.60
CA VAL A 136 -1.35 -3.93 -4.43
C VAL A 136 -2.70 -3.36 -4.86
N ASP A 137 -2.78 -2.67 -5.99
CA ASP A 137 -4.05 -2.18 -6.54
C ASP A 137 -5.04 -3.33 -6.79
N GLU A 138 -4.57 -4.43 -7.36
CA GLU A 138 -5.38 -5.62 -7.55
C GLU A 138 -5.79 -6.28 -6.22
N GLU A 139 -4.87 -6.39 -5.26
CA GLU A 139 -5.13 -6.93 -3.93
C GLU A 139 -6.22 -6.14 -3.21
N VAL A 140 -6.10 -4.81 -3.18
CA VAL A 140 -7.10 -3.92 -2.56
C VAL A 140 -8.46 -4.09 -3.23
N ARG A 141 -8.51 -4.08 -4.57
CA ARG A 141 -9.75 -4.27 -5.33
C ARG A 141 -10.42 -5.60 -5.03
N VAL A 142 -9.66 -6.70 -5.08
CA VAL A 142 -10.17 -8.05 -4.83
C VAL A 142 -10.65 -8.19 -3.39
N LEU A 143 -9.93 -7.60 -2.45
CA LEU A 143 -10.25 -7.68 -1.04
C LEU A 143 -11.53 -6.89 -0.72
N LEU A 144 -11.67 -5.66 -1.23
CA LEU A 144 -12.87 -4.85 -1.05
C LEU A 144 -14.10 -5.52 -1.66
N ASP A 145 -14.00 -6.05 -2.87
CA ASP A 145 -15.10 -6.76 -3.55
C ASP A 145 -15.57 -8.00 -2.76
N ARG A 146 -14.64 -8.71 -2.11
CA ARG A 146 -14.93 -9.90 -1.31
C ARG A 146 -15.53 -9.59 0.06
N LEU A 147 -15.13 -8.49 0.69
CA LEU A 147 -15.61 -8.13 2.03
C LEU A 147 -16.92 -7.32 1.98
N ALA A 148 -17.11 -6.50 0.94
CA ALA A 148 -18.27 -5.65 0.81
C ALA A 148 -19.58 -6.46 0.79
N GLY A 149 -20.45 -6.19 1.77
CA GLY A 149 -21.75 -6.84 1.90
C GLY A 149 -21.73 -8.27 2.47
N LYS A 150 -20.55 -8.81 2.80
CA LYS A 150 -20.42 -10.15 3.42
C LYS A 150 -20.03 -10.11 4.89
N VAL A 151 -19.34 -9.06 5.31
CA VAL A 151 -18.95 -8.82 6.69
C VAL A 151 -19.28 -7.38 7.06
N ASP A 152 -19.48 -7.11 8.35
CA ASP A 152 -19.55 -5.76 8.86
C ASP A 152 -18.18 -5.05 8.74
N VAL A 153 -18.21 -3.72 8.82
CA VAL A 153 -17.04 -2.91 8.53
C VAL A 153 -15.94 -3.07 9.59
N ASP A 154 -16.31 -3.26 10.87
CA ASP A 154 -15.32 -3.49 11.94
C ASP A 154 -14.57 -4.80 11.72
N ARG A 155 -15.31 -5.86 11.38
CA ARG A 155 -14.73 -7.16 11.06
C ARG A 155 -13.87 -7.11 9.81
N ALA A 156 -14.29 -6.39 8.77
CA ALA A 156 -13.53 -6.21 7.55
C ALA A 156 -12.18 -5.52 7.82
N VAL A 157 -12.18 -4.43 8.58
CA VAL A 157 -10.96 -3.74 9.01
C VAL A 157 -10.04 -4.69 9.78
N GLN A 158 -10.58 -5.49 10.72
CA GLN A 158 -9.80 -6.45 11.48
C GLN A 158 -9.15 -7.52 10.58
N ILE A 159 -9.89 -8.05 9.60
CA ILE A 159 -9.37 -9.02 8.63
C ILE A 159 -8.17 -8.42 7.88
N ILE A 160 -8.33 -7.21 7.35
CA ILE A 160 -7.29 -6.49 6.61
C ILE A 160 -6.04 -6.28 7.47
N SER A 161 -6.21 -5.71 8.67
CA SER A 161 -5.07 -5.44 9.55
C SER A 161 -4.35 -6.71 9.96
N SER A 162 -5.08 -7.80 10.22
CA SER A 162 -4.48 -9.10 10.57
C SER A 162 -3.78 -9.80 9.41
N GLY A 163 -4.16 -9.48 8.17
CA GLY A 163 -3.61 -10.10 6.97
C GLY A 163 -2.28 -9.49 6.49
N ALA A 164 -1.93 -8.29 6.96
CA ALA A 164 -0.76 -7.56 6.48
C ALA A 164 0.57 -8.30 6.76
N GLU A 165 0.76 -8.81 7.97
CA GLU A 165 2.00 -9.51 8.34
C GLU A 165 2.13 -10.88 7.63
N PRO A 166 1.11 -11.76 7.64
CA PRO A 166 1.17 -13.02 6.89
C PRO A 166 1.43 -12.83 5.39
N LEU A 167 0.90 -11.75 4.79
CA LEU A 167 1.14 -11.44 3.38
C LEU A 167 2.61 -11.07 3.13
N ARG A 168 3.24 -10.28 4.02
CA ARG A 168 4.67 -9.95 3.93
C ARG A 168 5.54 -11.22 3.96
N GLU A 169 5.25 -12.14 4.88
CA GLU A 169 5.93 -13.43 4.97
C GLU A 169 5.75 -14.28 3.70
N LEU A 170 4.52 -14.35 3.18
CA LEU A 170 4.20 -15.06 1.95
C LEU A 170 4.98 -14.51 0.76
N ILE A 171 4.97 -13.19 0.55
CA ILE A 171 5.70 -12.53 -0.53
C ILE A 171 7.20 -12.81 -0.42
N GLY A 172 7.78 -12.71 0.77
CA GLY A 172 9.20 -13.02 1.00
C GLY A 172 9.55 -14.48 0.67
N ALA A 173 8.69 -15.42 1.05
CA ALA A 173 8.88 -16.84 0.74
C ALA A 173 8.74 -17.12 -0.77
N MET A 174 7.77 -16.49 -1.45
CA MET A 174 7.59 -16.61 -2.90
C MET A 174 8.77 -16.02 -3.66
N HIS A 175 9.22 -14.81 -3.27
CA HIS A 175 10.40 -14.17 -3.85
C HIS A 175 11.63 -15.08 -3.75
N SER A 176 11.88 -15.68 -2.58
CA SER A 176 13.01 -16.61 -2.39
C SER A 176 12.97 -17.80 -3.35
N LYS A 177 11.78 -18.39 -3.57
CA LYS A 177 11.60 -19.49 -4.53
C LYS A 177 11.83 -19.04 -5.98
N LEU A 178 11.29 -17.89 -6.35
CA LEU A 178 11.42 -17.34 -7.70
C LEU A 178 12.86 -16.96 -8.03
N LEU A 179 13.60 -16.39 -7.07
CA LEU A 179 15.01 -16.07 -7.20
C LEU A 179 15.84 -17.34 -7.47
N LEU A 180 15.63 -18.39 -6.67
CA LEU A 180 16.33 -19.66 -6.89
C LEU A 180 16.03 -20.27 -8.26
N ALA A 181 14.77 -20.22 -8.71
CA ALA A 181 14.39 -20.68 -10.03
C ALA A 181 15.04 -19.85 -11.14
N ALA A 182 15.13 -18.52 -10.98
CA ALA A 182 15.80 -17.62 -11.92
C ALA A 182 17.30 -17.91 -12.02
N LEU A 183 17.99 -18.08 -10.89
CA LEU A 183 19.42 -18.42 -10.85
C LEU A 183 19.71 -19.76 -11.55
N ARG A 184 18.87 -20.78 -11.34
CA ARG A 184 18.99 -22.07 -12.03
C ARG A 184 18.88 -21.91 -13.55
N ARG A 185 17.93 -21.09 -14.02
CA ARG A 185 17.76 -20.78 -15.46
C ARG A 185 18.97 -20.02 -16.02
N ALA A 186 19.50 -19.05 -15.27
CA ALA A 186 20.68 -18.31 -15.69
C ALA A 186 21.90 -19.24 -15.85
N ARG A 187 22.13 -20.14 -14.89
CA ARG A 187 23.19 -21.16 -14.99
C ARG A 187 23.01 -22.07 -16.22
N GLY A 188 21.79 -22.49 -16.51
CA GLY A 188 21.49 -23.31 -17.70
C GLY A 188 21.75 -22.62 -19.03
N ARG A 189 21.66 -21.28 -19.09
CA ARG A 189 21.97 -20.49 -20.29
C ARG A 189 23.46 -20.32 -20.55
N VAL A 190 24.28 -20.26 -19.49
CA VAL A 190 25.74 -20.16 -19.62
C VAL A 190 26.34 -21.48 -20.13
N GLY A 191 25.70 -22.63 -19.85
CA GLY A 191 26.19 -23.96 -20.23
C GLY A 191 25.87 -24.45 -21.65
N TYR A 192 25.44 -23.58 -22.59
CA TYR A 192 25.15 -23.94 -23.99
C TYR A 192 25.94 -23.09 -24.99
N THR A 193 27.13 -22.62 -24.57
CA THR A 193 28.05 -21.82 -25.40
C THR A 193 29.42 -22.51 -25.50
N ASP A 194 29.42 -23.78 -25.88
CA ASP A 194 30.60 -24.51 -26.37
C ASP A 194 30.22 -25.25 -27.67
#